data_AF-A0A9D6PHR4-F1
#
_entry.id   AF-A0A9D6PHR4-F1
#
_cell.length_a   1.000
_cell.length_b   1.000
_cell.length_c   1.000
_cell.angle_alpha   90.00
_cell.angle_beta   90.00
_cell.angle_gamma   90.00
#
_symmetry.space_group_name_H-M   'P 1'
#
loop_
_entity.id
_entity.type
_entity.pdbx_description
1 polymer ?
#
loop_
_entity_poly.entity_id
_entity_poly.type
_entity_poly.pdbx_seq_one_letter_code
_entity_poly.pdbx_strand_id
1 'polypeptide(L)'
;DYFNAARGLGKVINNIFLAYAQNHVRWATLIPPLVIIIGFILNKKKARSLFLLASFFLVTLFLSSANITDIGIEFYRMLFYVPGFSMFRVFYGQWQWVHTFFYAMLFGYLLYVVLIQIRRRYAYVLIMLFIVLHTISSWTFVSGQILRGIHPGSKNMTSIMRMNPDYEQALAFIKTRPDDGNVFNFPFTDFFYQVVPGQNQAAYIGLSPTSYLTGKRAFSGYQTIYPFPESFLKLIREKNYVALKRLFGLLNIKYIFYIKDPKAFTQYYPTWPYSLFLSTVSNPQALTELVDALRAGVVFEKGDYVVYETDKDFYLPHMYTATNISPYEPTGDWYGKNASFFVENNSPDPRVAYVERDTCGKVFSEQECIQNTIKYTGDLPVITYKRVNPIKYKVEVSAVRRPFVLVFSEKFHNDWKLYVSKKQAEELISRESYYNGSVRESIHEDIFLNGQTFETLDMQSIPESRHFMVNGYANAWYILPTDSPGNQRYEIIIEMVQQRVFYYSAIISIVSLFIFLLYGIKLIKNKTW
;
A
#
# COMPACT_ATOMS: atom_id res chain seq x y z
N ASP A 1 -19.71 -4.08 -7.03
CA ASP A 1 -19.07 -3.03 -7.86
C ASP A 1 -17.70 -3.39 -8.43
N TYR A 2 -16.72 -3.84 -7.62
CA TYR A 2 -15.36 -4.12 -8.10
C TYR A 2 -15.28 -5.05 -9.34
N PHE A 3 -15.96 -6.21 -9.34
CA PHE A 3 -15.93 -7.13 -10.48
C PHE A 3 -16.55 -6.56 -11.75
N ASN A 4 -17.56 -5.69 -11.62
CA ASN A 4 -18.17 -5.01 -12.76
C ASN A 4 -17.20 -3.98 -13.36
N ALA A 5 -16.44 -3.27 -12.52
CA ALA A 5 -15.37 -2.39 -12.99
C ALA A 5 -14.23 -3.17 -13.68
N ALA A 6 -13.88 -4.35 -13.15
CA ALA A 6 -12.85 -5.22 -13.73
C ALA A 6 -13.30 -5.99 -14.98
N ARG A 7 -14.62 -6.13 -15.21
CA ARG A 7 -15.21 -6.90 -16.31
C ARG A 7 -14.67 -6.50 -17.68
N GLY A 8 -14.42 -5.20 -17.89
CA GLY A 8 -13.87 -4.67 -19.14
C GLY A 8 -12.39 -4.94 -19.39
N LEU A 9 -11.64 -5.33 -18.35
CA LEU A 9 -10.20 -5.60 -18.41
C LEU A 9 -9.89 -7.04 -18.88
N GLY A 10 -10.85 -7.96 -18.71
CA GLY A 10 -10.75 -9.39 -19.03
C GLY A 10 -10.79 -9.75 -20.52
N LYS A 11 -10.41 -8.85 -21.41
CA LYS A 11 -10.34 -9.18 -22.85
C LYS A 11 -9.17 -10.13 -23.02
N VAL A 12 -9.45 -11.44 -23.14
CA VAL A 12 -8.45 -12.46 -23.49
C VAL A 12 -7.69 -11.90 -24.68
N ILE A 13 -6.41 -11.59 -24.46
CA ILE A 13 -5.63 -10.85 -25.44
C ILE A 13 -5.64 -11.66 -26.73
N ASN A 14 -6.10 -11.05 -27.81
CA ASN A 14 -6.00 -11.64 -29.15
C ASN A 14 -4.55 -11.93 -29.57
N ASN A 15 -3.54 -11.64 -28.75
CA ASN A 15 -2.13 -11.50 -29.11
C ASN A 15 -1.16 -12.22 -28.13
N ILE A 16 -1.57 -13.32 -27.49
CA ILE A 16 -0.75 -13.99 -26.44
C ILE A 16 0.64 -14.43 -26.96
N PHE A 17 0.76 -14.87 -28.21
CA PHE A 17 2.03 -15.32 -28.80
C PHE A 17 2.77 -14.30 -29.65
N LEU A 18 2.07 -13.24 -30.09
CA LEU A 18 2.60 -12.24 -31.01
C LEU A 18 2.39 -10.89 -30.36
N ALA A 19 3.38 -10.45 -29.59
CA ALA A 19 3.30 -9.22 -28.82
C ALA A 19 2.98 -8.01 -29.72
N TYR A 20 2.31 -7.05 -29.10
CA TYR A 20 1.78 -5.82 -29.67
C TYR A 20 2.93 -5.01 -30.32
N ALA A 21 3.21 -5.25 -31.60
CA ALA A 21 4.26 -4.49 -32.29
C ALA A 21 3.71 -3.56 -33.35
N GLN A 22 2.85 -4.00 -34.28
CA GLN A 22 2.39 -3.13 -35.37
C GLN A 22 1.00 -3.53 -35.86
N ASN A 23 0.14 -2.53 -36.16
CA ASN A 23 -1.21 -2.76 -36.70
C ASN A 23 -1.20 -3.66 -37.95
N HIS A 24 -0.12 -3.62 -38.73
CA HIS A 24 0.04 -4.36 -39.99
C HIS A 24 0.17 -5.89 -39.83
N VAL A 25 0.54 -6.40 -38.65
CA VAL A 25 0.74 -7.85 -38.41
C VAL A 25 -0.32 -8.43 -37.46
N ARG A 26 -1.37 -7.66 -37.13
CA ARG A 26 -2.44 -8.12 -36.22
C ARG A 26 -3.14 -9.39 -36.70
N TRP A 27 -3.28 -9.58 -38.01
CA TRP A 27 -3.91 -10.78 -38.57
C TRP A 27 -3.15 -12.07 -38.22
N ALA A 28 -1.83 -11.99 -38.00
CA ALA A 28 -1.01 -13.15 -37.70
C ALA A 28 -1.38 -13.80 -36.36
N THR A 29 -2.10 -13.08 -35.49
CA THR A 29 -2.53 -13.63 -34.20
C THR A 29 -3.65 -14.66 -34.32
N LEU A 30 -4.26 -14.78 -35.49
CA LEU A 30 -5.18 -15.87 -35.84
C LEU A 30 -4.45 -17.18 -36.14
N ILE A 31 -3.14 -17.15 -36.40
CA ILE A 31 -2.37 -18.34 -36.81
C ILE A 31 -2.31 -19.39 -35.68
N PRO A 32 -1.96 -19.06 -34.41
CA PRO A 32 -1.94 -20.08 -33.35
C PRO A 32 -3.30 -20.75 -33.11
N PRO A 33 -4.44 -20.03 -33.02
CA PRO A 33 -5.77 -20.66 -32.99
C PRO A 33 -6.03 -21.58 -34.19
N LEU A 34 -5.67 -21.16 -35.41
CA LEU A 34 -5.87 -21.99 -36.61
C LEU A 34 -5.02 -23.27 -36.56
N VAL A 35 -3.76 -23.19 -36.14
CA VAL A 35 -2.90 -24.38 -35.95
C VAL A 35 -3.47 -25.31 -34.90
N ILE A 36 -4.01 -24.78 -33.81
CA ILE A 36 -4.66 -25.59 -32.77
C ILE A 36 -5.88 -26.31 -33.37
N ILE A 37 -6.76 -25.61 -34.08
CA ILE A 37 -7.94 -26.21 -34.73
C ILE A 37 -7.52 -27.30 -35.73
N ILE A 38 -6.58 -27.00 -36.63
CA ILE A 38 -6.09 -27.96 -37.62
C ILE A 38 -5.43 -29.15 -36.92
N GLY A 39 -4.58 -28.91 -35.92
CA GLY A 39 -3.92 -29.97 -35.16
C GLY A 39 -4.90 -30.89 -34.45
N PHE A 40 -6.01 -30.37 -33.92
CA PHE A 40 -7.09 -31.19 -33.35
C PHE A 40 -7.78 -32.05 -34.42
N ILE A 41 -8.12 -31.47 -35.59
CA ILE A 41 -8.73 -32.20 -36.71
C ILE A 41 -7.81 -33.33 -37.21
N LEU A 42 -6.51 -33.05 -37.26
CA LEU A 42 -5.49 -33.98 -37.71
C LEU A 42 -5.13 -35.04 -36.66
N ASN A 43 -5.32 -34.77 -35.37
CA ASN A 43 -5.02 -35.71 -34.30
C ASN A 43 -6.13 -36.75 -34.12
N LYS A 44 -6.14 -37.78 -34.97
CA LYS A 44 -7.10 -38.90 -34.87
C LYS A 44 -6.90 -39.77 -33.62
N LYS A 45 -5.75 -39.70 -32.94
CA LYS A 45 -5.44 -40.50 -31.76
C LYS A 45 -5.89 -39.75 -30.49
N LYS A 46 -6.77 -40.37 -29.71
CA LYS A 46 -7.25 -39.86 -28.41
C LYS A 46 -6.17 -39.93 -27.32
N ALA A 47 -5.11 -39.13 -27.47
CA ALA A 47 -4.05 -39.03 -26.48
C ALA A 47 -4.59 -38.39 -25.19
N ARG A 48 -4.49 -39.12 -24.06
CA ARG A 48 -4.92 -38.64 -22.73
C ARG A 48 -4.23 -37.33 -22.32
N SER A 49 -2.97 -37.16 -22.72
CA SER A 49 -2.19 -35.94 -22.50
C SER A 49 -2.78 -34.72 -23.20
N LEU A 50 -3.20 -34.86 -24.46
CA LEU A 50 -3.83 -33.75 -25.19
C LEU A 50 -5.18 -33.36 -24.57
N PHE A 51 -5.98 -34.34 -24.13
CA PHE A 51 -7.23 -34.06 -23.43
C PHE A 51 -6.97 -33.26 -22.15
N LEU A 52 -6.04 -33.71 -21.30
CA LEU A 52 -5.67 -33.02 -20.07
C LEU A 52 -5.19 -31.59 -20.34
N LEU A 53 -4.34 -31.42 -21.36
CA LEU A 53 -3.80 -30.13 -21.77
C LEU A 53 -4.89 -29.18 -22.28
N ALA A 54 -5.83 -29.69 -23.09
CA ALA A 54 -6.99 -28.95 -23.56
C ALA A 54 -7.92 -28.54 -22.40
N SER A 55 -8.15 -29.45 -21.44
CA SER A 55 -8.94 -29.15 -20.24
C SER A 55 -8.31 -28.03 -19.42
N PHE A 56 -7.00 -28.09 -19.13
CA PHE A 56 -6.31 -27.01 -18.41
C PHE A 56 -6.31 -25.70 -19.19
N PHE A 57 -6.14 -25.74 -20.51
CA PHE A 57 -6.29 -24.57 -21.36
C PHE A 57 -7.68 -23.94 -21.22
N LEU A 58 -8.76 -24.73 -21.29
CA LEU A 58 -10.14 -24.24 -21.16
C LEU A 58 -10.43 -23.67 -19.76
N VAL A 59 -9.99 -24.37 -18.71
CA VAL A 59 -10.14 -23.89 -17.33
C VAL A 59 -9.42 -22.56 -17.14
N THR A 60 -8.18 -22.44 -17.61
CA THR A 60 -7.40 -21.20 -17.45
C THR A 60 -7.85 -20.09 -18.40
N LEU A 61 -8.42 -20.42 -19.55
CA LEU A 61 -9.12 -19.47 -20.42
C LEU A 61 -10.35 -18.90 -19.72
N PHE A 62 -11.14 -19.75 -19.07
CA PHE A 62 -12.25 -19.31 -18.24
C PHE A 62 -11.78 -18.39 -17.11
N LEU A 63 -10.73 -18.78 -16.36
CA LEU A 63 -10.24 -18.00 -15.22
C LEU A 63 -9.58 -16.66 -15.63
N SER A 64 -8.90 -16.61 -16.78
CA SER A 64 -8.28 -15.38 -17.30
C SER A 64 -9.27 -14.42 -17.95
N SER A 65 -10.36 -14.94 -18.51
CA SER A 65 -11.42 -14.12 -19.10
C SER A 65 -12.44 -13.67 -18.07
N ALA A 66 -12.87 -14.57 -17.18
CA ALA A 66 -14.00 -14.50 -16.24
C ALA A 66 -15.35 -14.02 -16.82
N ASN A 67 -15.35 -13.45 -18.02
CA ASN A 67 -16.40 -12.67 -18.67
C ASN A 67 -16.87 -13.39 -19.95
N ILE A 68 -17.04 -14.70 -19.87
CA ILE A 68 -17.68 -15.47 -20.94
C ILE A 68 -19.20 -15.21 -20.92
N THR A 69 -19.79 -15.02 -19.72
CA THR A 69 -21.20 -14.67 -19.46
C THR A 69 -21.36 -14.05 -18.06
N ASP A 70 -22.53 -13.49 -17.73
CA ASP A 70 -22.86 -13.07 -16.35
C ASP A 70 -22.73 -14.23 -15.35
N ILE A 71 -23.14 -15.44 -15.78
CA ILE A 71 -22.99 -16.68 -14.99
C ILE A 71 -21.52 -16.96 -14.67
N GLY A 72 -20.61 -16.74 -15.62
CA GLY A 72 -19.18 -16.94 -15.42
C GLY A 72 -18.58 -16.02 -14.35
N ILE A 73 -19.03 -14.75 -14.32
CA ILE A 73 -18.58 -13.77 -13.31
C ILE A 73 -19.11 -14.15 -11.92
N GLU A 74 -20.38 -14.56 -11.82
CA GLU A 74 -20.95 -15.01 -10.54
C GLU A 74 -20.25 -16.29 -10.05
N PHE A 75 -19.96 -17.23 -10.93
CA PHE A 75 -19.15 -18.40 -10.58
C PHE A 75 -17.75 -18.00 -10.09
N TYR A 76 -17.07 -17.08 -10.78
CA TYR A 76 -15.77 -16.59 -10.35
C TYR A 76 -15.84 -15.88 -8.99
N ARG A 77 -16.92 -15.14 -8.73
CA ARG A 77 -17.17 -14.51 -7.42
C ARG A 77 -17.34 -15.56 -6.32
N MET A 78 -18.01 -16.68 -6.59
CA MET A 78 -18.12 -17.77 -5.61
C MET A 78 -16.77 -18.37 -5.24
N LEU A 79 -15.78 -18.36 -6.14
CA LEU A 79 -14.44 -18.84 -5.80
C LEU A 79 -13.77 -18.00 -4.71
N PHE A 80 -14.23 -16.77 -4.43
CA PHE A 80 -13.66 -15.92 -3.38
C PHE A 80 -13.98 -16.41 -1.97
N TYR A 81 -14.95 -17.32 -1.84
CA TYR A 81 -15.21 -18.04 -0.59
C TYR A 81 -14.18 -19.15 -0.34
N VAL A 82 -13.39 -19.54 -1.35
CA VAL A 82 -12.27 -20.46 -1.18
C VAL A 82 -11.09 -19.69 -0.57
N PRO A 83 -10.58 -20.10 0.60
CA PRO A 83 -9.44 -19.45 1.23
C PRO A 83 -8.26 -19.28 0.27
N GLY A 84 -7.72 -18.07 0.21
CA GLY A 84 -6.60 -17.72 -0.68
C GLY A 84 -7.00 -17.30 -2.09
N PHE A 85 -8.19 -17.66 -2.59
CA PHE A 85 -8.56 -17.32 -3.97
C PHE A 85 -8.83 -15.81 -4.17
N SER A 86 -9.11 -15.08 -3.09
CA SER A 86 -9.29 -13.62 -3.10
C SER A 86 -8.05 -12.86 -3.59
N MET A 87 -6.85 -13.47 -3.53
CA MET A 87 -5.64 -12.90 -4.12
C MET A 87 -5.80 -12.70 -5.64
N PHE A 88 -6.63 -13.51 -6.31
CA PHE A 88 -6.97 -13.43 -7.73
C PHE A 88 -8.08 -12.43 -8.08
N ARG A 89 -8.16 -11.32 -7.34
CA ARG A 89 -9.07 -10.18 -7.61
C ARG A 89 -8.87 -9.54 -8.98
N VAL A 90 -7.64 -9.49 -9.49
CA VAL A 90 -7.38 -9.08 -10.88
C VAL A 90 -7.23 -10.35 -11.69
N PHE A 91 -8.37 -10.99 -11.97
CA PHE A 91 -8.42 -12.34 -12.56
C PHE A 91 -7.57 -12.44 -13.82
N TYR A 92 -7.69 -11.46 -14.72
CA TYR A 92 -6.90 -11.41 -15.94
C TYR A 92 -5.39 -11.33 -15.67
N GLY A 93 -4.92 -10.39 -14.85
CA GLY A 93 -3.48 -10.15 -14.65
C GLY A 93 -2.74 -11.34 -14.02
N GLN A 94 -3.42 -12.17 -13.25
CA GLN A 94 -2.82 -13.33 -12.57
C GLN A 94 -3.00 -14.63 -13.36
N TRP A 95 -4.20 -14.89 -13.86
CA TRP A 95 -4.47 -16.10 -14.64
C TRP A 95 -3.94 -16.03 -16.07
N GLN A 96 -3.66 -14.84 -16.61
CA GLN A 96 -3.09 -14.68 -17.95
C GLN A 96 -1.79 -15.47 -18.12
N TRP A 97 -0.91 -15.51 -17.12
CA TRP A 97 0.36 -16.24 -17.20
C TRP A 97 0.15 -17.74 -17.23
N VAL A 98 -0.72 -18.24 -16.35
CA VAL A 98 -1.08 -19.67 -16.29
C VAL A 98 -1.77 -20.08 -17.60
N HIS A 99 -2.69 -19.26 -18.09
CA HIS A 99 -3.35 -19.45 -19.38
C HIS A 99 -2.33 -19.46 -20.54
N THR A 100 -1.41 -18.49 -20.57
CA THR A 100 -0.36 -18.41 -21.60
C THR A 100 0.52 -19.66 -21.60
N PHE A 101 0.85 -20.20 -20.42
CA PHE A 101 1.61 -21.44 -20.30
C PHE A 101 0.88 -22.64 -20.90
N PHE A 102 -0.37 -22.88 -20.53
CA PHE A 102 -1.14 -24.00 -21.09
C PHE A 102 -1.46 -23.78 -22.57
N TYR A 103 -1.67 -22.54 -22.99
CA TYR A 103 -1.84 -22.22 -24.40
C TYR A 103 -0.58 -22.51 -25.21
N ALA A 104 0.61 -22.17 -24.69
CA ALA A 104 1.91 -22.45 -25.32
C ALA A 104 2.16 -23.95 -25.47
N MET A 105 1.91 -24.71 -24.40
CA MET A 105 2.02 -26.17 -24.45
C MET A 105 1.04 -26.77 -25.47
N LEU A 106 -0.22 -26.33 -25.47
CA LEU A 106 -1.25 -26.83 -26.39
C LEU A 106 -0.89 -26.52 -27.84
N PHE A 107 -0.48 -25.28 -28.11
CA PHE A 107 0.00 -24.86 -29.42
C PHE A 107 1.21 -25.68 -29.87
N GLY A 108 2.23 -25.83 -29.02
CA GLY A 108 3.44 -26.58 -29.36
C GLY A 108 3.16 -28.06 -29.69
N TYR A 109 2.32 -28.71 -28.88
CA TYR A 109 1.92 -30.10 -29.12
C TYR A 109 1.16 -30.24 -30.44
N LEU A 110 0.19 -29.36 -30.71
CA LEU A 110 -0.63 -29.46 -31.92
C LEU A 110 0.12 -29.01 -33.18
N LEU A 111 1.03 -28.05 -33.07
CA LEU A 111 1.97 -27.71 -34.12
C LEU A 111 2.83 -28.91 -34.50
N TYR A 112 3.36 -29.65 -33.52
CA TYR A 112 4.08 -30.89 -33.77
C TYR A 112 3.22 -31.90 -34.56
N VAL A 113 1.96 -32.09 -34.17
CA VAL A 113 1.03 -32.96 -34.91
C VAL A 113 0.84 -32.50 -36.36
N VAL A 114 0.69 -31.20 -36.61
CA VAL A 114 0.58 -30.66 -37.98
C VAL A 114 1.87 -30.91 -38.76
N LEU A 115 3.03 -30.61 -38.18
CA LEU A 115 4.34 -30.70 -38.83
C LEU A 115 4.68 -32.13 -39.26
N ILE A 116 4.31 -33.16 -38.49
CA ILE A 116 4.55 -34.56 -38.86
C ILE A 116 3.63 -35.05 -39.99
N GLN A 117 2.51 -34.39 -40.24
CA GLN A 117 1.53 -34.80 -41.26
C GLN A 117 1.74 -34.14 -42.62
N ILE A 118 2.45 -33.00 -42.67
CA ILE A 118 2.75 -32.29 -43.92
C ILE A 118 4.10 -32.72 -44.49
N ARG A 119 4.30 -32.55 -45.81
CA ARG A 119 5.59 -32.88 -46.44
C ARG A 119 6.71 -32.02 -45.84
N ARG A 120 7.88 -32.62 -45.65
CA ARG A 120 9.07 -32.00 -45.02
C ARG A 120 9.40 -30.59 -45.52
N ARG A 121 9.31 -30.34 -46.84
CA ARG A 121 9.54 -29.00 -47.42
C ARG A 121 8.56 -27.94 -46.90
N TYR A 122 7.28 -28.27 -46.75
CA TYR A 122 6.26 -27.35 -46.24
C TYR A 122 6.36 -27.18 -44.72
N ALA A 123 6.78 -28.22 -44.00
CA ALA A 123 7.12 -28.11 -42.58
C ALA A 123 8.23 -27.08 -42.35
N TYR A 124 9.31 -27.11 -43.14
CA TYR A 124 10.36 -26.10 -43.05
C TYR A 124 9.87 -24.68 -43.35
N VAL A 125 9.05 -24.51 -44.40
CA VAL A 125 8.46 -23.20 -44.72
C VAL A 125 7.58 -22.69 -43.57
N LEU A 126 6.74 -23.54 -42.99
CA LEU A 126 5.87 -23.18 -41.87
C LEU A 126 6.69 -22.80 -40.62
N ILE A 127 7.73 -23.56 -40.29
CA ILE A 127 8.64 -23.24 -39.18
C ILE A 127 9.33 -21.90 -39.42
N MET A 128 9.84 -21.65 -40.62
CA MET A 128 10.49 -20.39 -40.97
C MET A 128 9.51 -19.21 -40.85
N LEU A 129 8.28 -19.38 -41.34
CA LEU A 129 7.22 -18.39 -41.20
C LEU A 129 6.96 -18.04 -39.72
N PHE A 130 6.88 -19.04 -38.85
CA PHE A 130 6.73 -18.81 -37.41
C PHE A 130 7.92 -18.07 -36.80
N ILE A 131 9.15 -18.44 -37.15
CA ILE A 131 10.35 -17.74 -36.68
C ILE A 131 10.32 -16.27 -37.09
N VAL A 132 9.99 -15.98 -38.35
CA VAL A 132 9.89 -14.59 -38.84
C VAL A 132 8.78 -13.82 -38.13
N LEU A 133 7.58 -14.39 -38.04
CA LEU A 133 6.45 -13.72 -37.37
C LEU A 133 6.75 -13.46 -35.89
N HIS A 134 7.39 -14.42 -35.20
CA HIS A 134 7.76 -14.25 -33.81
C HIS A 134 8.87 -13.20 -33.63
N THR A 135 9.85 -13.16 -34.55
CA THR A 135 10.90 -12.14 -34.55
C THR A 135 10.32 -10.75 -34.79
N ILE A 136 9.44 -10.59 -35.79
CA ILE A 136 8.78 -9.31 -36.10
C ILE A 136 7.89 -8.85 -34.93
N SER A 137 7.07 -9.74 -34.37
CA SER A 137 6.19 -9.39 -33.24
C SER A 137 6.96 -9.09 -31.96
N SER A 138 8.12 -9.72 -31.74
CA SER A 138 9.00 -9.44 -30.61
C SER A 138 9.91 -8.24 -30.86
N TRP A 139 9.87 -7.61 -32.05
CA TRP A 139 10.80 -6.53 -32.39
C TRP A 139 10.68 -5.33 -31.46
N THR A 140 9.49 -5.00 -30.94
CA THR A 140 9.33 -3.92 -29.95
C THR A 140 10.03 -4.21 -28.63
N PHE A 141 10.11 -5.48 -28.23
CA PHE A 141 10.89 -5.91 -27.08
C PHE A 141 12.40 -5.92 -27.43
N VAL A 142 12.80 -6.55 -28.53
CA VAL A 142 14.21 -6.64 -28.97
C VAL A 142 14.85 -5.27 -29.20
N SER A 143 14.11 -4.33 -29.80
CA SER A 143 14.57 -2.96 -30.02
C SER A 143 14.56 -2.08 -28.76
N GLY A 144 13.98 -2.59 -27.66
CA GLY A 144 13.79 -1.83 -26.42
C GLY A 144 12.73 -0.72 -26.51
N GLN A 145 11.97 -0.63 -27.60
CA GLN A 145 10.90 0.37 -27.75
C GLN A 145 9.85 0.27 -26.63
N ILE A 146 9.57 -0.95 -26.15
CA ILE A 146 8.64 -1.16 -25.03
C ILE A 146 9.08 -0.43 -23.75
N LEU A 147 10.39 -0.29 -23.54
CA LEU A 147 10.95 0.42 -22.39
C LEU A 147 10.99 1.93 -22.61
N ARG A 148 11.07 2.41 -23.86
CA ARG A 148 11.15 3.84 -24.21
C ARG A 148 9.78 4.52 -24.32
N GLY A 149 8.80 4.02 -23.57
CA GLY A 149 7.46 4.60 -23.55
C GLY A 149 7.50 6.06 -23.07
N ILE A 150 6.65 6.90 -23.66
CA ILE A 150 6.38 8.25 -23.18
C ILE A 150 5.29 8.15 -22.13
N HIS A 151 5.47 8.84 -21.01
CA HIS A 151 4.46 8.90 -19.96
C HIS A 151 3.17 9.55 -20.49
N PRO A 152 1.99 8.94 -20.28
CA PRO A 152 0.72 9.53 -20.67
C PRO A 152 0.58 10.96 -20.15
N GLY A 153 0.03 11.88 -20.94
CA GLY A 153 -0.18 13.27 -20.52
C GLY A 153 1.10 14.12 -20.35
N SER A 154 2.29 13.54 -20.51
CA SER A 154 3.55 14.29 -20.43
C SER A 154 3.98 14.88 -21.79
N LYS A 155 4.77 15.95 -21.77
CA LYS A 155 5.42 16.53 -22.95
C LYS A 155 6.72 15.77 -23.28
N ASN A 156 6.59 14.59 -23.90
CA ASN A 156 7.71 13.74 -24.35
C ASN A 156 8.66 13.27 -23.22
N MET A 157 8.15 13.04 -22.01
CA MET A 157 8.96 12.46 -20.93
C MET A 157 8.98 10.94 -21.06
N THR A 158 10.17 10.37 -21.24
CA THR A 158 10.33 8.91 -21.32
C THR A 158 10.32 8.25 -19.93
N SER A 159 10.03 6.95 -19.86
CA SER A 159 10.01 6.18 -18.61
C SER A 159 11.38 5.67 -18.15
N ILE A 160 12.37 5.60 -19.04
CA ILE A 160 13.74 5.20 -18.69
C ILE A 160 14.49 6.40 -18.13
N MET A 161 14.39 6.59 -16.81
CA MET A 161 15.12 7.65 -16.13
C MET A 161 16.51 7.21 -15.68
N ARG A 162 17.46 8.15 -15.76
CA ARG A 162 18.69 8.11 -14.98
C ARG A 162 18.45 8.87 -13.68
N MET A 163 18.47 8.16 -12.56
CA MET A 163 18.22 8.73 -11.24
C MET A 163 19.23 9.84 -10.92
N ASN A 164 18.76 10.92 -10.32
CA ASN A 164 19.62 12.03 -9.91
C ASN A 164 20.36 11.65 -8.61
N PRO A 165 21.71 11.71 -8.54
CA PRO A 165 22.47 11.44 -7.31
C PRO A 165 22.07 12.33 -6.13
N ASP A 166 21.57 13.54 -6.38
CA ASP A 166 21.07 14.43 -5.32
C ASP A 166 19.75 13.92 -4.73
N TYR A 167 18.91 13.29 -5.56
CA TYR A 167 17.70 12.59 -5.10
C TYR A 167 18.06 11.37 -4.24
N GLU A 168 19.06 10.59 -4.65
CA GLU A 168 19.55 9.45 -3.87
C GLU A 168 20.06 9.89 -2.49
N GLN A 169 20.78 11.01 -2.41
CA GLN A 169 21.21 11.59 -1.14
C GLN A 169 20.03 12.04 -0.27
N ALA A 170 18.99 12.64 -0.86
CA ALA A 170 17.77 13.00 -0.14
C ALA A 170 17.06 11.77 0.44
N LEU A 171 16.93 10.69 -0.35
CA LEU A 171 16.35 9.43 0.12
C LEU A 171 17.21 8.79 1.22
N ALA A 172 18.53 8.80 1.08
CA ALA A 172 19.44 8.30 2.12
C ALA A 172 19.30 9.10 3.43
N PHE A 173 19.18 10.43 3.33
CA PHE A 173 18.93 11.29 4.48
C PHE A 173 17.61 10.90 5.18
N ILE A 174 16.51 10.79 4.45
CA ILE A 174 15.19 10.38 4.99
C ILE A 174 15.26 8.99 5.62
N LYS A 175 15.90 8.02 4.95
CA LYS A 175 16.06 6.64 5.44
C LYS A 175 16.80 6.57 6.77
N THR A 176 17.80 7.44 6.97
CA THR A 176 18.60 7.47 8.21
C THR A 176 17.88 8.13 9.38
N ARG A 177 16.68 8.72 9.16
CA ARG A 177 15.92 9.35 10.24
C ARG A 177 15.44 8.28 11.23
N PRO A 178 15.77 8.43 12.52
CA PRO A 178 15.51 7.40 13.53
C PRO A 178 14.08 7.40 14.06
N ASP A 179 13.40 8.55 13.98
CA ASP A 179 12.02 8.74 14.44
C ASP A 179 11.01 8.12 13.49
N ASP A 180 9.78 7.85 13.94
CA ASP A 180 8.75 7.26 13.09
C ASP A 180 7.99 8.26 12.20
N GLY A 181 8.49 9.49 12.05
CA GLY A 181 7.81 10.56 11.34
C GLY A 181 7.58 10.26 9.86
N ASN A 182 6.34 10.52 9.41
CA ASN A 182 5.95 10.36 8.01
C ASN A 182 6.45 11.51 7.13
N VAL A 183 6.51 11.25 5.82
CA VAL A 183 6.96 12.21 4.81
C VAL A 183 5.81 12.65 3.92
N PHE A 184 5.61 13.94 3.74
CA PHE A 184 4.68 14.48 2.73
C PHE A 184 5.46 14.94 1.50
N ASN A 185 5.13 14.43 0.32
CA ASN A 185 5.83 14.76 -0.91
C ASN A 185 5.11 15.90 -1.67
N PHE A 186 5.88 16.90 -2.06
CA PHE A 186 5.48 17.90 -3.04
C PHE A 186 6.37 17.80 -4.30
N PRO A 187 5.80 17.96 -5.51
CA PRO A 187 4.39 18.23 -5.80
C PRO A 187 3.44 17.06 -5.49
N PHE A 188 2.20 17.37 -5.11
CA PHE A 188 1.16 16.41 -4.72
C PHE A 188 0.35 15.94 -5.93
N THR A 189 0.19 14.63 -6.15
CA THR A 189 -0.49 14.07 -7.35
C THR A 189 -1.97 13.73 -7.13
N ASP A 190 -2.69 13.42 -8.21
CA ASP A 190 -4.10 12.98 -8.20
C ASP A 190 -4.30 11.56 -7.62
N PHE A 191 -3.23 10.77 -7.55
CA PHE A 191 -3.28 9.35 -7.18
C PHE A 191 -2.34 9.07 -6.01
N PHE A 192 -1.76 7.87 -5.93
CA PHE A 192 -0.70 7.53 -4.97
C PHE A 192 0.69 7.62 -5.60
N TYR A 193 0.82 8.40 -6.67
CA TYR A 193 2.07 8.49 -7.42
C TYR A 193 3.00 9.57 -6.90
N GLN A 194 4.28 9.42 -7.17
CA GLN A 194 5.29 10.45 -7.05
C GLN A 194 5.93 10.63 -8.43
N VAL A 195 6.12 11.87 -8.84
CA VAL A 195 6.89 12.21 -10.04
C VAL A 195 8.31 12.55 -9.62
N VAL A 196 9.29 11.86 -10.16
CA VAL A 196 10.72 12.12 -9.90
C VAL A 196 11.42 12.35 -11.24
N PRO A 197 11.90 13.57 -11.53
CA PRO A 197 12.62 13.84 -12.76
C PRO A 197 13.99 13.14 -12.74
N GLY A 198 14.36 12.56 -13.88
CA GLY A 198 15.69 12.03 -14.11
C GLY A 198 16.66 13.11 -14.60
N GLN A 199 17.94 12.76 -14.66
CA GLN A 199 18.97 13.62 -15.25
C GLN A 199 18.78 13.80 -16.77
N ASN A 200 18.16 12.81 -17.42
CA ASN A 200 17.77 12.84 -18.83
C ASN A 200 16.32 13.35 -18.99
N GLN A 201 15.82 13.48 -20.24
CA GLN A 201 14.41 13.82 -20.52
C GLN A 201 13.46 12.64 -20.22
N ALA A 202 13.43 12.26 -18.96
CA ALA A 202 12.73 11.12 -18.44
C ALA A 202 12.33 11.37 -16.99
N ALA A 203 11.34 10.62 -16.51
CA ALA A 203 10.93 10.68 -15.12
C ALA A 203 10.43 9.31 -14.65
N TYR A 204 10.48 9.09 -13.35
CA TYR A 204 9.66 8.07 -12.72
C TYR A 204 8.28 8.66 -12.40
N ILE A 205 7.23 7.92 -12.76
CA ILE A 205 5.86 8.20 -12.34
C ILE A 205 5.25 6.89 -11.87
N GLY A 206 5.00 6.78 -10.59
CA GLY A 206 4.52 5.55 -9.99
C GLY A 206 4.47 5.66 -8.48
N LEU A 207 4.30 4.53 -7.81
CA LEU A 207 4.32 4.42 -6.36
C LEU A 207 5.50 5.18 -5.72
N SER A 208 5.26 5.96 -4.67
CA SER A 208 6.27 6.84 -4.07
C SER A 208 7.60 6.11 -3.76
N PRO A 209 8.72 6.37 -4.48
CA PRO A 209 10.01 5.77 -4.16
C PRO A 209 10.49 6.19 -2.78
N THR A 210 10.06 7.37 -2.30
CA THR A 210 10.27 7.81 -0.92
C THR A 210 9.77 6.77 0.06
N SER A 211 8.57 6.19 -0.16
CA SER A 211 8.05 5.14 0.71
C SER A 211 8.87 3.85 0.65
N TYR A 212 9.04 3.32 -0.57
CA TYR A 212 9.63 1.99 -0.77
C TYR A 212 11.14 1.93 -0.48
N LEU A 213 11.88 3.00 -0.75
CA LEU A 213 13.34 3.01 -0.65
C LEU A 213 13.84 3.47 0.73
N THR A 214 13.03 4.22 1.47
CA THR A 214 13.41 4.74 2.79
C THR A 214 12.80 3.95 3.95
N GLY A 215 11.72 3.20 3.72
CA GLY A 215 10.97 2.53 4.78
C GLY A 215 10.11 3.48 5.62
N LYS A 216 10.04 4.78 5.27
CA LYS A 216 9.12 5.75 5.87
C LYS A 216 7.82 5.78 5.10
N ARG A 217 6.68 5.84 5.78
CA ARG A 217 5.42 6.07 5.08
C ARG A 217 5.43 7.47 4.45
N ALA A 218 5.04 7.53 3.18
CA ALA A 218 5.05 8.77 2.42
C ALA A 218 3.68 9.06 1.78
N PHE A 219 3.27 10.33 1.83
CA PHE A 219 2.03 10.84 1.26
C PHE A 219 2.36 11.61 -0.03
N SER A 220 2.08 11.05 -1.20
CA SER A 220 2.48 11.64 -2.49
C SER A 220 1.33 12.08 -3.38
N GLY A 221 0.09 11.83 -2.95
CA GLY A 221 -1.07 12.32 -3.68
C GLY A 221 -2.40 12.00 -3.02
N TYR A 222 -3.47 12.41 -3.70
CA TYR A 222 -4.83 12.51 -3.18
C TYR A 222 -5.27 11.22 -2.48
N GLN A 223 -5.03 10.05 -3.07
CA GLN A 223 -5.48 8.78 -2.48
C GLN A 223 -4.70 8.36 -1.22
N THR A 224 -3.50 8.89 -1.01
CA THR A 224 -2.61 8.46 0.09
C THR A 224 -2.94 9.09 1.44
N ILE A 225 -3.61 10.25 1.44
CA ILE A 225 -3.98 10.99 2.66
C ILE A 225 -5.40 10.68 3.14
N TYR A 226 -5.98 9.58 2.68
CA TYR A 226 -7.28 9.11 3.13
C TYR A 226 -7.34 9.01 4.67
N PRO A 227 -8.41 9.50 5.33
CA PRO A 227 -9.68 9.98 4.79
C PRO A 227 -9.72 11.46 4.36
N PHE A 228 -8.63 12.22 4.41
CA PHE A 228 -8.64 13.69 4.35
C PHE A 228 -8.48 14.38 2.98
N PRO A 229 -8.59 13.75 1.80
CA PRO A 229 -8.09 14.40 0.61
C PRO A 229 -8.95 15.59 0.15
N GLU A 230 -10.26 15.55 0.35
CA GLU A 230 -11.15 16.70 0.10
C GLU A 230 -10.86 17.87 1.04
N SER A 231 -10.74 17.60 2.34
CA SER A 231 -10.44 18.64 3.32
C SER A 231 -9.06 19.25 3.08
N PHE A 232 -8.07 18.46 2.70
CA PHE A 232 -6.74 18.97 2.32
C PHE A 232 -6.85 19.98 1.16
N LEU A 233 -7.52 19.63 0.06
CA LEU A 233 -7.69 20.54 -1.07
C LEU A 233 -8.54 21.77 -0.72
N LYS A 234 -9.58 21.60 0.10
CA LYS A 234 -10.40 22.72 0.59
C LYS A 234 -9.55 23.71 1.38
N LEU A 235 -8.74 23.23 2.32
CA LEU A 235 -7.92 24.10 3.17
C LEU A 235 -6.81 24.81 2.41
N ILE A 236 -6.26 24.20 1.34
CA ILE A 236 -5.33 24.91 0.44
C ILE A 236 -6.06 26.03 -0.29
N ARG A 237 -7.26 25.77 -0.84
CA ARG A 237 -8.07 26.80 -1.52
C ARG A 237 -8.41 27.97 -0.60
N GLU A 238 -8.73 27.68 0.66
CA GLU A 238 -9.04 28.67 1.70
C GLU A 238 -7.80 29.32 2.33
N LYS A 239 -6.59 28.87 1.96
CA LYS A 239 -5.31 29.29 2.57
C LYS A 239 -5.29 29.15 4.10
N ASN A 240 -6.00 28.16 4.65
CA ASN A 240 -6.05 27.89 6.08
C ASN A 240 -4.85 27.02 6.50
N TYR A 241 -3.67 27.64 6.55
CA TYR A 241 -2.41 26.94 6.83
C TYR A 241 -2.32 26.37 8.25
N VAL A 242 -3.00 26.98 9.22
CA VAL A 242 -3.07 26.47 10.60
C VAL A 242 -3.78 25.11 10.63
N ALA A 243 -4.93 24.99 9.95
CA ALA A 243 -5.64 23.72 9.86
C ALA A 243 -4.87 22.68 9.02
N LEU A 244 -4.13 23.10 7.98
CA LEU A 244 -3.23 22.19 7.24
C LEU A 244 -2.10 21.65 8.12
N LYS A 245 -1.47 22.50 8.94
CA LYS A 245 -0.46 22.06 9.91
C LYS A 245 -1.03 21.07 10.93
N ARG A 246 -2.25 21.30 11.43
CA ARG A 246 -2.96 20.33 12.29
C ARG A 246 -3.23 19.01 11.57
N LEU A 247 -3.68 19.06 10.32
CA LEU A 247 -3.87 17.85 9.51
C LEU A 247 -2.55 17.09 9.33
N PHE A 248 -1.44 17.79 9.12
CA PHE A 248 -0.12 17.18 9.05
C PHE A 248 0.26 16.52 10.38
N GLY A 249 -0.02 17.18 11.50
CA GLY A 249 0.06 16.59 12.83
C GLY A 249 -0.73 15.29 12.94
N LEU A 250 -2.03 15.32 12.62
CA LEU A 250 -2.92 14.15 12.70
C LEU A 250 -2.42 12.97 11.87
N LEU A 251 -1.73 13.22 10.75
CA LEU A 251 -1.13 12.21 9.86
C LEU A 251 0.30 11.84 10.26
N ASN A 252 0.79 12.30 11.41
CA ASN A 252 2.16 12.11 11.89
C ASN A 252 3.23 12.59 10.87
N ILE A 253 2.92 13.62 10.08
CA ILE A 253 3.86 14.16 9.09
C ILE A 253 4.88 15.04 9.80
N LYS A 254 6.13 14.55 9.88
CA LYS A 254 7.27 15.28 10.43
C LYS A 254 8.07 15.99 9.35
N TYR A 255 8.11 15.40 8.15
CA TYR A 255 8.96 15.88 7.06
C TYR A 255 8.13 16.25 5.83
N ILE A 256 8.49 17.36 5.20
CA ILE A 256 8.00 17.75 3.87
C ILE A 256 9.14 17.55 2.89
N PHE A 257 9.00 16.61 1.96
CA PHE A 257 9.96 16.40 0.89
C PHE A 257 9.51 17.14 -0.37
N TYR A 258 10.23 18.20 -0.71
CA TYR A 258 9.90 19.10 -1.81
C TYR A 258 10.91 18.96 -2.95
N ILE A 259 10.40 18.65 -4.14
CA ILE A 259 11.15 18.66 -5.39
C ILE A 259 10.91 20.02 -6.08
N LYS A 260 11.91 20.90 -6.01
CA LYS A 260 11.90 22.24 -6.63
C LYS A 260 11.98 22.20 -8.15
N ASP A 261 12.48 21.10 -8.72
CA ASP A 261 12.71 20.95 -10.15
C ASP A 261 11.38 21.15 -10.92
N PRO A 262 11.25 22.19 -11.77
CA PRO A 262 10.05 22.43 -12.56
C PRO A 262 9.67 21.26 -13.47
N LYS A 263 10.63 20.41 -13.84
CA LYS A 263 10.40 19.18 -14.59
C LYS A 263 9.54 18.17 -13.85
N ALA A 264 9.53 18.21 -12.52
CA ALA A 264 8.66 17.38 -11.69
C ALA A 264 7.20 17.85 -11.72
N PHE A 265 6.92 19.07 -12.21
CA PHE A 265 5.61 19.72 -12.14
C PHE A 265 5.15 20.24 -13.52
N THR A 266 4.64 21.47 -13.59
CA THR A 266 3.92 22.00 -14.77
C THR A 266 4.73 22.12 -16.06
N GLN A 267 6.07 22.04 -16.02
CA GLN A 267 6.90 22.16 -17.22
C GLN A 267 6.56 21.06 -18.26
N TYR A 268 6.55 19.81 -17.81
CA TYR A 268 6.27 18.64 -18.65
C TYR A 268 4.91 17.99 -18.40
N TYR A 269 4.21 18.36 -17.33
CA TYR A 269 2.93 17.77 -16.93
C TYR A 269 1.82 18.85 -16.89
N PRO A 270 1.20 19.19 -18.03
CA PRO A 270 0.18 20.25 -18.10
C PRO A 270 -1.12 19.88 -17.39
N THR A 271 -1.44 18.58 -17.26
CA THR A 271 -2.65 18.09 -16.59
C THR A 271 -2.30 16.89 -15.71
N TRP A 272 -2.20 15.70 -16.28
CA TRP A 272 -1.86 14.48 -15.55
C TRP A 272 -0.36 14.43 -15.18
N PRO A 273 0.02 13.98 -13.97
CA PRO A 273 -0.80 13.38 -12.92
C PRO A 273 -1.30 14.37 -11.84
N TYR A 274 -1.48 15.64 -12.18
CA TYR A 274 -1.77 16.74 -11.26
C TYR A 274 -3.11 17.44 -11.54
N SER A 275 -4.03 16.84 -12.29
CA SER A 275 -5.26 17.47 -12.76
C SER A 275 -6.08 18.10 -11.63
N LEU A 276 -6.23 17.38 -10.52
CA LEU A 276 -6.96 17.83 -9.34
C LEU A 276 -6.13 18.82 -8.52
N PHE A 277 -4.85 18.54 -8.32
CA PHE A 277 -3.98 19.43 -7.55
C PHE A 277 -3.78 20.79 -8.25
N LEU A 278 -3.66 20.82 -9.58
CA LEU A 278 -3.53 22.04 -10.40
C LEU A 278 -4.80 22.91 -10.37
N SER A 279 -5.96 22.32 -10.13
CA SER A 279 -7.20 23.10 -9.91
C SER A 279 -7.15 23.96 -8.64
N THR A 280 -6.24 23.62 -7.72
CA THR A 280 -6.05 24.29 -6.42
C THR A 280 -4.74 25.06 -6.35
N VAL A 281 -3.64 24.49 -6.87
CA VAL A 281 -2.30 25.07 -6.92
C VAL A 281 -1.86 25.15 -8.38
N SER A 282 -2.18 26.27 -9.03
CA SER A 282 -2.12 26.37 -10.50
C SER A 282 -0.73 26.54 -11.11
N ASN A 283 0.28 26.94 -10.32
CA ASN A 283 1.61 27.25 -10.83
C ASN A 283 2.73 27.00 -9.78
N PRO A 284 4.01 26.95 -10.20
CA PRO A 284 5.14 26.68 -9.30
C PRO A 284 5.30 27.70 -8.15
N GLN A 285 4.90 28.96 -8.37
CA GLN A 285 4.98 30.01 -7.35
C GLN A 285 3.97 29.73 -6.22
N ALA A 286 2.72 29.42 -6.57
CA ALA A 286 1.69 29.04 -5.60
C ALA A 286 2.08 27.77 -4.81
N LEU A 287 2.76 26.82 -5.46
CA LEU A 287 3.30 25.65 -4.77
C LEU A 287 4.40 26.03 -3.77
N THR A 288 5.29 26.94 -4.15
CA THR A 288 6.35 27.44 -3.26
C THR A 288 5.75 28.16 -2.06
N GLU A 289 4.77 29.05 -2.26
CA GLU A 289 4.05 29.73 -1.18
C GLU A 289 3.36 28.75 -0.22
N LEU A 290 2.72 27.70 -0.75
CA LEU A 290 2.11 26.66 0.06
C LEU A 290 3.16 25.91 0.91
N VAL A 291 4.27 25.48 0.31
CA VAL A 291 5.35 24.79 1.02
C VAL A 291 5.96 25.69 2.09
N ASP A 292 6.18 26.96 1.77
CA ASP A 292 6.75 27.95 2.68
C ASP A 292 5.85 28.22 3.89
N ALA A 293 4.53 28.21 3.70
CA ALA A 293 3.57 28.37 4.80
C ALA A 293 3.47 27.15 5.73
N LEU A 294 3.84 25.96 5.25
CA LEU A 294 3.74 24.71 6.01
C LEU A 294 5.04 24.29 6.71
N ARG A 295 6.20 24.69 6.17
CA ARG A 295 7.51 24.33 6.73
C ARG A 295 7.86 25.13 7.99
N ALA A 296 8.69 24.55 8.85
CA ALA A 296 9.33 25.22 9.97
C ALA A 296 10.81 25.53 9.71
N GLY A 297 11.55 24.56 9.15
CA GLY A 297 12.99 24.71 8.90
C GLY A 297 13.50 23.72 7.86
N VAL A 298 14.65 24.04 7.26
CA VAL A 298 15.34 23.16 6.30
C VAL A 298 16.25 22.20 7.06
N VAL A 299 16.12 20.90 6.84
CA VAL A 299 16.98 19.88 7.45
C VAL A 299 17.88 19.16 6.46
N PHE A 300 17.56 19.25 5.17
CA PHE A 300 18.40 18.76 4.09
C PHE A 300 18.12 19.56 2.82
N GLU A 301 19.17 19.91 2.09
CA GLU A 301 19.06 20.52 0.76
C GLU A 301 20.22 20.07 -0.11
N LYS A 302 19.89 19.50 -1.28
CA LYS A 302 20.87 19.15 -2.30
C LYS A 302 20.24 19.30 -3.69
N GLY A 303 20.78 20.22 -4.49
CA GLY A 303 20.21 20.56 -5.79
C GLY A 303 18.75 21.00 -5.65
N ASP A 304 17.87 20.37 -6.41
CA ASP A 304 16.43 20.65 -6.38
C ASP A 304 15.64 19.84 -5.33
N TYR A 305 16.32 19.08 -4.47
CA TYR A 305 15.70 18.20 -3.49
C TYR A 305 15.88 18.76 -2.08
N VAL A 306 14.76 19.11 -1.44
CA VAL A 306 14.78 19.75 -0.12
C VAL A 306 13.86 19.02 0.83
N VAL A 307 14.35 18.74 2.04
CA VAL A 307 13.56 18.19 3.13
C VAL A 307 13.41 19.26 4.20
N TYR A 308 12.16 19.58 4.51
CA TYR A 308 11.81 20.48 5.60
C TYR A 308 11.24 19.69 6.78
N GLU A 309 11.44 20.22 7.99
CA GLU A 309 10.64 19.82 9.15
C GLU A 309 9.31 20.58 9.18
N THR A 310 8.27 19.92 9.67
CA THR A 310 6.99 20.56 10.00
C THR A 310 7.06 21.30 11.34
N ASP A 311 6.05 22.14 11.57
CA ASP A 311 5.93 22.92 12.79
C ASP A 311 5.75 22.03 14.03
N LYS A 312 6.70 22.13 14.98
CA LYS A 312 6.75 21.28 16.18
C LYS A 312 5.55 21.48 17.09
N ASP A 313 4.93 22.66 17.05
CA ASP A 313 3.75 22.97 17.86
C ASP A 313 2.49 22.26 17.33
N PHE A 314 2.52 21.78 16.09
CA PHE A 314 1.42 21.05 15.46
C PHE A 314 1.72 19.56 15.25
N TYR A 315 2.99 19.16 15.22
CA TYR A 315 3.39 17.78 15.01
C TYR A 315 2.87 16.87 16.13
N LEU A 316 2.12 15.82 15.78
CA LEU A 316 1.74 14.74 16.71
C LEU A 316 2.62 13.52 16.44
N PRO A 317 3.33 12.99 17.46
CA PRO A 317 4.13 11.77 17.34
C PRO A 317 3.25 10.53 17.08
N HIS A 318 3.87 9.39 16.76
CA HIS A 318 3.14 8.20 16.32
C HIS A 318 2.15 7.76 17.41
N MET A 319 2.56 7.87 18.67
CA MET A 319 1.69 7.67 19.82
C MET A 319 1.66 8.92 20.68
N TYR A 320 0.48 9.29 21.16
CA TYR A 320 0.30 10.41 22.08
C TYR A 320 -0.90 10.18 22.99
N THR A 321 -0.91 10.86 24.14
CA THR A 321 -2.08 10.91 25.02
C THR A 321 -2.97 12.09 24.63
N ALA A 322 -4.25 11.84 24.38
CA ALA A 322 -5.16 12.92 24.04
C ALA A 322 -5.38 13.86 25.24
N THR A 323 -5.32 15.17 25.02
CA THR A 323 -5.64 16.20 26.01
C THR A 323 -7.14 16.50 26.03
N ASN A 324 -7.78 16.36 24.87
CA ASN A 324 -9.20 16.59 24.72
C ASN A 324 -9.81 15.56 23.77
N ILE A 325 -11.02 15.10 24.07
CA ILE A 325 -11.87 14.36 23.14
C ILE A 325 -12.88 15.33 22.55
N SER A 326 -12.97 15.39 21.23
CA SER A 326 -13.94 16.22 20.51
C SER A 326 -14.91 15.30 19.77
N PRO A 327 -16.10 15.05 20.33
CA PRO A 327 -17.14 14.32 19.64
C PRO A 327 -17.56 15.06 18.36
N TYR A 328 -17.78 14.33 17.26
CA TYR A 328 -18.29 14.92 16.03
C TYR A 328 -19.42 14.07 15.43
N GLU A 329 -20.29 14.73 14.70
CA GLU A 329 -21.31 14.08 13.88
C GLU A 329 -20.80 13.98 12.45
N PRO A 330 -20.70 12.78 11.87
CA PRO A 330 -20.25 12.63 10.49
C PRO A 330 -21.28 13.26 9.56
N THR A 331 -20.87 14.25 8.78
CA THR A 331 -21.70 14.84 7.72
C THR A 331 -21.16 14.47 6.34
N GLY A 332 -22.07 14.27 5.39
CA GLY A 332 -21.71 13.97 4.00
C GLY A 332 -21.38 12.50 3.72
N ASP A 333 -20.81 12.27 2.55
CA ASP A 333 -20.42 10.94 2.09
C ASP A 333 -19.13 10.44 2.76
N TRP A 334 -18.66 9.26 2.36
CA TRP A 334 -17.45 8.62 2.88
C TRP A 334 -16.18 9.50 2.82
N TYR A 335 -16.09 10.44 1.87
CA TYR A 335 -14.95 11.38 1.75
C TYR A 335 -15.18 12.69 2.52
N GLY A 336 -16.45 13.06 2.74
CA GLY A 336 -16.85 14.25 3.49
C GLY A 336 -16.85 14.10 5.02
N LYS A 337 -16.93 12.86 5.55
CA LYS A 337 -17.04 12.60 7.00
C LYS A 337 -16.00 13.31 7.88
N ASN A 338 -14.81 13.58 7.36
CA ASN A 338 -13.75 14.25 8.12
C ASN A 338 -13.84 15.78 8.14
N ALA A 339 -14.57 16.38 7.20
CA ALA A 339 -14.74 17.83 7.15
C ALA A 339 -15.45 18.36 8.41
N SER A 340 -16.19 17.49 9.10
CA SER A 340 -17.00 17.81 10.27
C SER A 340 -16.21 18.04 11.56
N PHE A 341 -14.92 17.64 11.66
CA PHE A 341 -14.26 17.59 12.97
C PHE A 341 -13.01 18.47 13.17
N PHE A 342 -12.18 18.75 12.17
CA PHE A 342 -10.89 19.43 12.44
C PHE A 342 -10.79 20.91 12.02
N VAL A 343 -11.78 21.45 11.29
CA VAL A 343 -11.73 22.82 10.75
C VAL A 343 -11.99 23.90 11.81
N GLU A 344 -12.75 23.58 12.87
CA GLU A 344 -13.25 24.59 13.83
C GLU A 344 -12.57 24.56 15.21
N ASN A 345 -11.66 23.61 15.44
CA ASN A 345 -11.04 23.45 16.75
C ASN A 345 -9.98 24.53 16.99
N ASN A 346 -10.14 25.36 18.02
CA ASN A 346 -9.17 26.39 18.41
C ASN A 346 -8.31 25.99 19.63
N SER A 347 -8.23 24.70 19.95
CA SER A 347 -7.36 24.20 21.03
C SER A 347 -5.90 24.61 20.77
N PRO A 348 -5.21 25.20 21.76
CA PRO A 348 -3.79 25.51 21.66
C PRO A 348 -2.93 24.24 21.68
N ASP A 349 -3.41 23.15 22.30
CA ASP A 349 -2.73 21.86 22.29
C ASP A 349 -3.26 21.01 21.11
N PRO A 350 -2.38 20.54 20.21
CA PRO A 350 -2.78 19.77 19.04
C PRO A 350 -3.24 18.34 19.37
N ARG A 351 -3.03 17.84 20.59
CA ARG A 351 -3.35 16.47 21.02
C ARG A 351 -4.84 16.23 21.23
N VAL A 352 -5.65 16.61 20.26
CA VAL A 352 -7.09 16.38 20.25
C VAL A 352 -7.39 15.06 19.55
N ALA A 353 -8.32 14.31 20.14
CA ALA A 353 -8.86 13.07 19.61
C ALA A 353 -10.27 13.32 19.11
N TYR A 354 -10.48 13.27 17.81
CA TYR A 354 -11.79 13.42 17.19
C TYR A 354 -12.51 12.08 17.14
N VAL A 355 -13.66 11.96 17.79
CA VAL A 355 -14.39 10.70 17.95
C VAL A 355 -15.81 10.86 17.43
N GLU A 356 -16.30 9.91 16.64
CA GLU A 356 -17.69 9.90 16.19
C GLU A 356 -18.63 9.82 17.40
N ARG A 357 -19.71 10.63 17.43
CA ARG A 357 -20.56 10.79 18.63
C ARG A 357 -21.13 9.46 19.14
N ASP A 358 -21.60 8.60 18.24
CA ASP A 358 -22.08 7.25 18.56
C ASP A 358 -21.01 6.37 19.20
N THR A 359 -19.76 6.52 18.78
CA THR A 359 -18.62 5.80 19.35
C THR A 359 -18.25 6.38 20.71
N CYS A 360 -18.28 7.71 20.84
CA CYS A 360 -18.04 8.40 22.09
C CYS A 360 -18.99 7.87 23.18
N GLY A 361 -20.31 7.86 22.93
CA GLY A 361 -21.30 7.42 23.93
C GLY A 361 -21.22 5.93 24.31
N LYS A 362 -20.53 5.10 23.52
CA LYS A 362 -20.27 3.69 23.84
C LYS A 362 -19.03 3.48 24.70
N VAL A 363 -18.01 4.33 24.49
CA VAL A 363 -16.70 4.20 25.17
C VAL A 363 -16.66 4.99 26.47
N PHE A 364 -17.26 6.18 26.47
CA PHE A 364 -17.35 7.12 27.58
C PHE A 364 -18.79 7.19 28.09
N SER A 365 -19.06 7.99 29.14
CA SER A 365 -20.45 8.21 29.54
C SER A 365 -21.17 9.13 28.55
N GLU A 366 -22.45 8.85 28.29
CA GLU A 366 -23.27 9.65 27.38
C GLU A 366 -23.31 11.14 27.79
N GLN A 367 -23.31 11.41 29.10
CA GLN A 367 -23.26 12.77 29.66
C GLN A 367 -21.95 13.51 29.33
N GLU A 368 -20.82 12.81 29.30
CA GLU A 368 -19.53 13.39 28.89
C GLU A 368 -19.52 13.73 27.39
N CYS A 369 -20.16 12.91 26.56
CA CYS A 369 -20.19 13.10 25.11
C CYS A 369 -21.21 14.15 24.63
N ILE A 370 -22.20 14.51 25.46
CA ILE A 370 -23.10 15.64 25.20
C ILE A 370 -22.34 16.97 25.31
N GLN A 371 -21.31 17.05 26.15
CA GLN A 371 -20.41 18.20 26.15
C GLN A 371 -19.59 18.17 24.86
N ASN A 372 -19.62 19.25 24.08
CA ASN A 372 -18.91 19.34 22.79
C ASN A 372 -17.40 19.05 22.88
N THR A 373 -16.82 19.03 24.08
CA THR A 373 -15.42 18.63 24.29
C THR A 373 -15.24 18.06 25.69
N ILE A 374 -14.67 16.86 25.80
CA ILE A 374 -14.21 16.28 27.07
C ILE A 374 -12.76 16.73 27.25
N LYS A 375 -12.49 17.60 28.23
CA LYS A 375 -11.13 18.06 28.53
C LYS A 375 -10.55 17.28 29.70
N TYR A 376 -9.38 16.67 29.51
CA TYR A 376 -8.66 16.07 30.61
C TYR A 376 -8.00 17.19 31.44
N THR A 377 -8.48 17.39 32.67
CA THR A 377 -7.88 18.34 33.61
C THR A 377 -6.83 17.62 34.47
N GLY A 378 -5.66 18.24 34.63
CA GLY A 378 -4.56 17.72 35.45
C GLY A 378 -3.44 17.03 34.67
N ASP A 379 -2.52 16.41 35.41
CA ASP A 379 -1.32 15.77 34.85
C ASP A 379 -1.71 14.53 34.02
N LEU A 380 -1.49 14.59 32.70
CA LEU A 380 -1.55 13.42 31.83
C LEU A 380 -0.37 12.49 32.11
N PRO A 381 -0.53 11.17 31.87
CA PRO A 381 0.58 10.25 32.03
C PRO A 381 1.69 10.55 31.04
N VAL A 382 2.93 10.31 31.47
CA VAL A 382 4.10 10.40 30.61
C VAL A 382 4.27 9.06 29.90
N ILE A 383 4.33 9.10 28.57
CA ILE A 383 4.55 7.91 27.76
C ILE A 383 5.91 7.93 27.09
N THR A 384 6.57 6.78 27.05
CA THR A 384 7.76 6.54 26.22
C THR A 384 7.50 5.34 25.33
N TYR A 385 7.58 5.48 24.01
CA TYR A 385 7.31 4.36 23.10
C TYR A 385 8.49 3.99 22.21
N LYS A 386 8.55 2.73 21.81
CA LYS A 386 9.41 2.25 20.71
C LYS A 386 8.63 1.32 19.79
N ARG A 387 8.91 1.42 18.49
CA ARG A 387 8.56 0.39 17.52
C ARG A 387 9.51 -0.79 17.70
N VAL A 388 8.97 -2.01 17.80
CA VAL A 388 9.76 -3.26 17.82
C VAL A 388 9.89 -3.83 16.41
N ASN A 389 8.82 -3.70 15.64
CA ASN A 389 8.71 -3.97 14.21
C ASN A 389 7.39 -3.34 13.69
N PRO A 390 7.04 -3.43 12.40
CA PRO A 390 5.85 -2.78 11.85
C PRO A 390 4.49 -3.20 12.46
N ILE A 391 4.46 -4.27 13.26
CA ILE A 391 3.24 -4.85 13.83
C ILE A 391 3.25 -4.89 15.36
N LYS A 392 4.30 -4.39 16.01
CA LYS A 392 4.47 -4.46 17.47
C LYS A 392 5.18 -3.23 18.00
N TYR A 393 4.61 -2.65 19.04
CA TYR A 393 5.13 -1.49 19.74
C TYR A 393 5.13 -1.75 21.24
N LYS A 394 6.12 -1.18 21.93
CA LYS A 394 6.20 -1.15 23.39
C LYS A 394 6.06 0.28 23.87
N VAL A 395 5.21 0.47 24.88
CA VAL A 395 4.92 1.78 25.46
C VAL A 395 5.07 1.69 26.96
N GLU A 396 6.06 2.39 27.49
CA GLU A 396 6.19 2.62 28.91
C GLU A 396 5.24 3.77 29.30
N VAL A 397 4.39 3.53 30.29
CA VAL A 397 3.47 4.55 30.83
C VAL A 397 3.83 4.80 32.29
N SER A 398 3.92 6.07 32.67
CA SER A 398 4.20 6.50 34.04
C SER A 398 3.29 7.64 34.49
N ALA A 399 3.20 7.85 35.80
CA ALA A 399 2.39 8.90 36.44
C ALA A 399 0.87 8.80 36.15
N VAL A 400 0.35 7.58 35.99
CA VAL A 400 -1.08 7.35 35.77
C VAL A 400 -1.89 7.62 37.04
N ARG A 401 -2.69 8.69 37.03
CA ARG A 401 -3.58 9.05 38.15
C ARG A 401 -5.06 8.96 37.81
N ARG A 402 -5.40 9.00 36.51
CA ARG A 402 -6.77 9.08 35.98
C ARG A 402 -6.85 8.28 34.69
N PRO A 403 -8.06 7.92 34.25
CA PRO A 403 -8.27 7.40 32.91
C PRO A 403 -7.73 8.34 31.84
N PHE A 404 -7.21 7.79 30.76
CA PHE A 404 -6.67 8.56 29.64
C PHE A 404 -6.89 7.82 28.32
N VAL A 405 -6.79 8.56 27.20
CA VAL A 405 -6.86 8.00 25.86
C VAL A 405 -5.47 7.98 25.25
N LEU A 406 -4.98 6.79 24.91
CA LEU A 406 -3.78 6.59 24.12
C LEU A 406 -4.18 6.53 22.65
N VAL A 407 -3.67 7.46 21.84
CA VAL A 407 -3.84 7.47 20.39
C VAL A 407 -2.63 6.84 19.73
N PHE A 408 -2.88 6.00 18.74
CA PHE A 408 -1.89 5.33 17.90
C PHE A 408 -2.19 5.61 16.43
N SER A 409 -1.35 6.43 15.80
CA SER A 409 -1.50 7.00 14.45
C SER A 409 -1.32 5.98 13.31
N GLU A 410 -1.67 4.73 13.53
CA GLU A 410 -1.81 3.70 12.49
C GLU A 410 -3.26 3.56 12.03
N LYS A 411 -3.45 3.03 10.81
CA LYS A 411 -4.78 2.74 10.29
C LYS A 411 -5.56 1.82 11.24
N PHE A 412 -6.78 2.21 11.55
CA PHE A 412 -7.68 1.52 12.46
C PHE A 412 -7.94 0.11 11.96
N HIS A 413 -7.77 -0.85 12.86
CA HIS A 413 -8.08 -2.24 12.60
C HIS A 413 -8.40 -2.96 13.90
N ASN A 414 -9.45 -3.76 13.91
CA ASN A 414 -9.86 -4.51 15.12
C ASN A 414 -8.80 -5.52 15.57
N ASP A 415 -7.87 -5.94 14.70
CA ASP A 415 -6.80 -6.87 15.09
C ASP A 415 -5.60 -6.18 15.78
N TRP A 416 -5.58 -4.85 15.88
CA TRP A 416 -4.66 -4.18 16.79
C TRP A 416 -5.14 -4.38 18.23
N LYS A 417 -4.33 -5.04 19.05
CA LYS A 417 -4.64 -5.30 20.46
C LYS A 417 -3.64 -4.60 21.36
N LEU A 418 -4.13 -4.14 22.52
CA LEU A 418 -3.31 -3.55 23.56
C LEU A 418 -3.29 -4.49 24.78
N TYR A 419 -2.10 -4.84 25.23
CA TYR A 419 -1.86 -5.70 26.39
C TYR A 419 -1.11 -4.93 27.48
N VAL A 420 -1.52 -5.10 28.73
CA VAL A 420 -0.81 -4.52 29.88
C VAL A 420 0.12 -5.59 30.44
N SER A 421 1.42 -5.31 30.45
CA SER A 421 2.44 -6.21 30.97
C SER A 421 2.37 -6.27 32.49
N LYS A 422 2.45 -7.50 33.04
CA LYS A 422 2.62 -7.71 34.49
C LYS A 422 4.06 -7.47 34.95
N LYS A 423 5.01 -7.43 34.00
CA LYS A 423 6.42 -7.17 34.30
C LYS A 423 6.60 -5.68 34.55
N GLN A 424 7.52 -5.35 35.47
CA GLN A 424 7.96 -3.97 35.63
C GLN A 424 8.57 -3.50 34.29
N ALA A 425 8.19 -2.30 33.87
CA ALA A 425 8.67 -1.76 32.60
C ALA A 425 10.19 -1.60 32.64
N GLU A 426 10.86 -2.08 31.60
CA GLU A 426 12.26 -1.73 31.33
C GLU A 426 12.32 -0.27 30.92
N GLU A 427 13.26 0.48 31.49
CA GLU A 427 13.41 1.89 31.16
C GLU A 427 13.85 2.07 29.72
N LEU A 428 13.02 2.76 28.94
CA LEU A 428 13.33 3.08 27.56
C LEU A 428 14.17 4.35 27.48
N ILE A 429 15.33 4.26 26.82
CA ILE A 429 16.18 5.42 26.56
C ILE A 429 15.43 6.34 25.58
N SER A 430 14.98 7.49 26.05
CA SER A 430 14.34 8.51 25.21
C SER A 430 15.39 9.15 24.29
N ARG A 431 15.05 9.24 23.00
CA ARG A 431 15.84 9.91 21.98
C ARG A 431 15.24 11.27 21.62
N GLU A 432 13.94 11.29 21.42
CA GLU A 432 13.17 12.49 21.13
C GLU A 432 12.11 12.68 22.21
N SER A 433 11.76 13.95 22.43
CA SER A 433 10.77 14.34 23.42
C SER A 433 9.87 15.44 22.89
N TYR A 434 8.58 15.28 23.14
CA TYR A 434 7.52 16.16 22.66
C TYR A 434 6.69 16.64 23.86
N TYR A 435 6.09 17.83 23.73
CA TYR A 435 5.18 18.42 24.72
C TYR A 435 5.75 18.41 26.15
N ASN A 436 6.93 19.04 26.32
CA ASN A 436 7.62 19.16 27.61
C ASN A 436 7.88 17.82 28.30
N GLY A 437 8.21 16.77 27.56
CA GLY A 437 8.54 15.49 28.17
C GLY A 437 7.38 14.53 28.38
N SER A 438 6.13 14.95 28.11
CA SER A 438 4.96 14.10 28.31
C SER A 438 4.83 12.98 27.27
N VAL A 439 5.42 13.16 26.10
CA VAL A 439 5.55 12.09 25.10
C VAL A 439 7.02 11.96 24.72
N ARG A 440 7.54 10.74 24.76
CA ARG A 440 8.92 10.42 24.43
C ARG A 440 8.97 9.28 23.43
N GLU A 441 9.90 9.38 22.51
CA GLU A 441 10.15 8.36 21.51
C GLU A 441 11.54 7.79 21.75
N SER A 442 11.61 6.47 21.87
CA SER A 442 12.82 5.70 22.09
C SER A 442 13.33 5.11 20.78
N ILE A 443 14.53 4.51 20.82
CA ILE A 443 15.17 3.91 19.65
C ILE A 443 14.32 2.74 19.17
N HIS A 444 13.94 2.78 17.89
CA HIS A 444 13.19 1.72 17.26
C HIS A 444 14.07 0.50 16.98
N GLU A 445 13.45 -0.66 17.10
CA GLU A 445 13.95 -1.92 16.64
C GLU A 445 13.17 -2.31 15.38
N ASP A 446 13.82 -3.00 14.43
CA ASP A 446 13.18 -3.54 13.23
C ASP A 446 13.44 -5.04 13.15
N ILE A 447 12.99 -5.76 14.20
CA ILE A 447 13.30 -7.18 14.36
C ILE A 447 12.14 -8.03 13.82
N PHE A 448 12.41 -8.82 12.78
CA PHE A 448 11.41 -9.68 12.15
C PHE A 448 10.92 -10.80 13.09
N LEU A 449 11.84 -11.49 13.77
CA LEU A 449 11.56 -12.55 14.75
C LEU A 449 12.59 -12.51 15.88
N ASN A 450 12.12 -12.59 17.13
CA ASN A 450 12.94 -12.76 18.33
C ASN A 450 12.16 -13.54 19.41
N GLY A 451 12.78 -13.75 20.57
CA GLY A 451 12.13 -14.43 21.70
C GLY A 451 10.88 -13.71 22.24
N GLN A 452 10.67 -12.44 21.87
CA GLN A 452 9.52 -11.62 22.27
C GLN A 452 8.40 -11.61 21.21
N THR A 453 8.58 -12.25 20.04
CA THR A 453 7.55 -12.29 19.00
C THR A 453 6.21 -12.83 19.53
N PHE A 454 6.25 -13.82 20.43
CA PHE A 454 5.07 -14.49 20.96
C PHE A 454 4.78 -14.18 22.44
N GLU A 455 5.34 -13.11 23.00
CA GLU A 455 5.22 -12.77 24.44
C GLU A 455 3.78 -12.49 24.91
N THR A 456 2.90 -12.17 23.97
CA THR A 456 1.50 -11.77 24.13
C THR A 456 0.50 -12.91 23.89
N LEU A 457 0.95 -14.16 23.72
CA LEU A 457 0.05 -15.31 23.47
C LEU A 457 -0.90 -15.58 24.63
N ASP A 458 -0.39 -15.55 25.87
CA ASP A 458 -1.15 -15.86 27.09
C ASP A 458 -1.62 -14.58 27.82
N MET A 459 -1.51 -13.42 27.16
CA MET A 459 -1.93 -12.14 27.74
C MET A 459 -3.38 -11.83 27.36
N GLN A 460 -4.12 -11.29 28.32
CA GLN A 460 -5.45 -10.74 28.07
C GLN A 460 -5.30 -9.29 27.57
N SER A 461 -5.91 -8.98 26.43
CA SER A 461 -5.95 -7.60 25.92
C SER A 461 -6.94 -6.76 26.71
N ILE A 462 -6.77 -5.43 26.64
CA ILE A 462 -7.83 -4.49 27.03
C ILE A 462 -9.12 -4.85 26.27
N PRO A 463 -10.31 -4.77 26.91
CA PRO A 463 -11.59 -5.06 26.27
C PRO A 463 -11.81 -4.25 24.99
N GLU A 464 -12.36 -4.91 23.97
CA GLU A 464 -12.66 -4.29 22.67
C GLU A 464 -13.61 -3.10 22.76
N SER A 465 -14.50 -3.06 23.78
CA SER A 465 -15.37 -1.90 24.02
C SER A 465 -14.62 -0.61 24.34
N ARG A 466 -13.31 -0.70 24.65
CA ARG A 466 -12.43 0.44 24.91
C ARG A 466 -11.41 0.66 23.80
N HIS A 467 -11.45 -0.11 22.72
CA HIS A 467 -10.69 0.12 21.48
C HIS A 467 -11.60 0.75 20.43
N PHE A 468 -11.24 1.93 19.94
CA PHE A 468 -12.10 2.68 19.04
C PHE A 468 -11.29 3.47 18.02
N MET A 469 -11.96 3.89 16.95
CA MET A 469 -11.37 4.71 15.91
C MET A 469 -11.40 6.18 16.33
N VAL A 470 -10.28 6.86 16.13
CA VAL A 470 -10.12 8.29 16.37
C VAL A 470 -9.59 8.98 15.11
N ASN A 471 -9.86 10.28 14.95
CA ASN A 471 -9.38 11.10 13.82
C ASN A 471 -9.81 10.52 12.46
N GLY A 472 -10.89 9.74 12.42
CA GLY A 472 -11.40 9.07 11.21
C GLY A 472 -10.52 7.95 10.63
N TYR A 473 -9.35 7.65 11.22
CA TYR A 473 -8.46 6.62 10.70
C TYR A 473 -7.57 5.94 11.75
N ALA A 474 -7.29 6.56 12.89
CA ALA A 474 -6.30 6.11 13.85
C ALA A 474 -6.91 5.16 14.89
N ASN A 475 -6.05 4.36 15.54
CA ASN A 475 -6.44 3.53 16.67
C ASN A 475 -6.39 4.33 17.97
N ALA A 476 -7.30 4.06 18.90
CA ALA A 476 -7.25 4.61 20.24
C ALA A 476 -7.73 3.60 21.29
N TRP A 477 -7.18 3.70 22.49
CA TRP A 477 -7.62 2.92 23.65
C TRP A 477 -7.93 3.82 24.84
N TYR A 478 -9.06 3.55 25.50
CA TYR A 478 -9.42 4.18 26.77
C TYR A 478 -8.89 3.33 27.94
N ILE A 479 -7.84 3.82 28.60
CA ILE A 479 -7.08 3.08 29.61
C ILE A 479 -7.46 3.56 31.00
N LEU A 480 -7.77 2.62 31.90
CA LEU A 480 -8.17 2.88 33.28
C LEU A 480 -6.99 2.60 34.22
N PRO A 481 -6.85 3.32 35.35
CA PRO A 481 -5.83 3.00 36.36
C PRO A 481 -5.95 1.56 36.91
N THR A 482 -7.16 0.99 36.89
CA THR A 482 -7.44 -0.40 37.32
C THR A 482 -6.88 -1.45 36.38
N ASP A 483 -6.43 -1.09 35.17
CA ASP A 483 -5.81 -2.03 34.23
C ASP A 483 -4.40 -2.45 34.67
N SER A 484 -3.78 -1.67 35.57
CA SER A 484 -2.47 -1.97 36.18
C SER A 484 -2.51 -1.66 37.68
N PRO A 485 -3.27 -2.43 38.48
CA PRO A 485 -3.55 -2.10 39.87
C PRO A 485 -2.26 -2.07 40.69
N GLY A 486 -1.99 -0.93 41.34
CA GLY A 486 -0.82 -0.74 42.21
C GLY A 486 0.46 -0.25 41.50
N ASN A 487 0.47 -0.18 40.17
CA ASN A 487 1.66 0.21 39.41
C ASN A 487 1.56 1.66 38.91
N GLN A 488 2.42 2.54 39.43
CA GLN A 488 2.54 3.91 38.90
C GLN A 488 3.33 3.98 37.58
N ARG A 489 4.05 2.90 37.24
CA ARG A 489 4.85 2.73 36.02
C ARG A 489 4.64 1.31 35.50
N TYR A 490 4.21 1.15 34.25
CA TYR A 490 3.96 -0.16 33.65
C TYR A 490 4.19 -0.12 32.13
N GLU A 491 4.38 -1.30 31.54
CA GLU A 491 4.58 -1.48 30.10
C GLU A 491 3.27 -1.89 29.44
N ILE A 492 3.00 -1.31 28.29
CA ILE A 492 1.95 -1.67 27.35
C ILE A 492 2.60 -2.25 26.09
N ILE A 493 2.01 -3.32 25.56
CA ILE A 493 2.39 -3.90 24.27
C ILE A 493 1.21 -3.74 23.33
N ILE A 494 1.43 -3.06 22.19
CA ILE A 494 0.44 -2.95 21.12
C ILE A 494 0.88 -3.89 19.99
N GLU A 495 0.01 -4.80 19.55
CA GLU A 495 0.35 -5.81 18.55
C GLU A 495 -0.80 -6.11 17.58
N MET A 496 -0.48 -6.29 16.29
CA MET A 496 -1.42 -6.75 15.27
C MET A 496 -1.54 -8.29 15.30
N VAL A 497 -2.62 -8.83 15.87
CA VAL A 497 -2.76 -10.28 16.09
C VAL A 497 -2.91 -11.09 14.80
N GLN A 498 -3.38 -10.48 13.70
CA GLN A 498 -3.53 -11.17 12.42
C GLN A 498 -2.19 -11.69 11.88
N GLN A 499 -1.07 -11.04 12.20
CA GLN A 499 0.24 -11.54 11.79
C GLN A 499 0.55 -12.91 12.42
N ARG A 500 0.02 -13.24 13.60
CA ARG A 500 0.22 -14.56 14.20
C ARG A 500 -0.28 -15.67 13.28
N VAL A 501 -1.42 -15.45 12.61
CA VAL A 501 -1.97 -16.38 11.62
C VAL A 501 -1.00 -16.56 10.45
N PHE A 502 -0.39 -15.47 9.98
CA PHE A 502 0.66 -15.54 8.96
C PHE A 502 1.85 -16.38 9.43
N TYR A 503 2.38 -16.15 10.64
CA TYR A 503 3.49 -16.92 11.18
C TYR A 503 3.15 -18.42 11.30
N TYR A 504 1.98 -18.77 11.83
CA TYR A 504 1.53 -20.16 11.90
C TYR A 504 1.39 -20.79 10.52
N SER A 505 0.79 -20.07 9.57
CA SER A 505 0.61 -20.55 8.20
C SER A 505 1.95 -20.76 7.48
N ALA A 506 2.92 -19.88 7.70
CA ALA A 506 4.27 -20.00 7.17
C ALA A 506 4.99 -21.23 7.75
N ILE A 507 4.92 -21.45 9.06
CA ILE A 507 5.49 -22.63 9.72
C ILE A 507 4.87 -23.90 9.16
N ILE A 508 3.53 -23.99 9.10
CA ILE A 508 2.81 -25.15 8.55
C ILE A 508 3.21 -25.40 7.09
N SER A 509 3.33 -24.35 6.29
CA SER A 509 3.71 -24.45 4.87
C SER A 509 5.14 -24.97 4.71
N ILE A 510 6.08 -24.46 5.50
CA ILE A 510 7.49 -24.91 5.49
C ILE A 510 7.57 -26.38 5.91
N VAL A 511 6.90 -26.76 7.00
CA VAL A 511 6.87 -28.16 7.47
C VAL A 511 6.26 -29.07 6.41
N SER A 512 5.16 -28.66 5.79
CA SER A 512 4.50 -29.43 4.73
C SER A 512 5.42 -29.62 3.52
N LEU A 513 6.10 -28.55 3.08
CA LEU A 513 7.07 -28.61 2.00
C LEU A 513 8.21 -29.59 2.33
N PHE A 514 8.77 -29.53 3.54
CA PHE A 514 9.80 -30.47 3.97
C PHE A 514 9.31 -31.92 3.95
N ILE A 515 8.08 -32.20 4.41
CA ILE A 515 7.48 -33.53 4.36
C ILE A 515 7.36 -34.01 2.90
N PHE A 516 6.88 -33.17 1.98
CA PHE A 516 6.78 -33.53 0.57
C PHE A 516 8.13 -33.76 -0.09
N LEU A 517 9.14 -32.97 0.24
CA LEU A 517 10.51 -33.16 -0.26
C LEU A 517 11.10 -34.48 0.24
N LEU A 518 10.96 -34.78 1.54
CA LEU A 518 11.41 -36.05 2.12
C LEU A 518 10.68 -37.25 1.49
N TYR A 519 9.39 -37.11 1.23
CA TYR A 519 8.60 -38.13 0.53
C TYR A 519 9.06 -38.31 -0.93
N GLY A 520 9.33 -37.22 -1.65
CA GLY A 520 9.88 -37.25 -3.00
C GLY A 520 11.24 -37.93 -3.06
N ILE A 521 12.15 -37.61 -2.13
CA ILE A 521 13.46 -38.27 -1.99
C ILE A 521 13.28 -39.78 -1.73
N LYS A 522 12.32 -40.16 -0.87
CA LYS A 522 11.99 -41.56 -0.61
C LYS A 522 11.51 -42.28 -1.88
N LEU A 523 10.63 -41.65 -2.67
CA LEU A 523 10.15 -42.22 -3.94
C LEU A 523 11.28 -42.43 -4.96
N ILE A 524 12.19 -41.44 -5.08
CA ILE A 524 13.35 -41.53 -5.98
C ILE A 524 14.28 -42.67 -5.54
N LYS A 525 14.55 -42.80 -4.24
CA LYS A 525 15.39 -43.88 -3.71
C LYS A 525 14.79 -45.27 -3.91
N ASN A 526 13.46 -45.40 -3.88
CA ASN A 526 12.79 -46.69 -3.95
C ASN A 526 12.76 -47.33 -5.35
N LYS A 527 13.33 -46.72 -6.40
CA LYS A 527 13.57 -47.31 -7.74
C LYS A 527 12.40 -48.13 -8.33
N THR A 528 11.16 -47.87 -7.94
CA THR A 528 9.94 -48.42 -8.56
C THR A 528 9.43 -47.46 -9.63
N TRP A 529 10.26 -47.20 -10.64
CA TRP A 529 9.90 -46.52 -11.89
C TRP A 529 10.55 -47.22 -13.06
#